data_AF-A0A7I8EXH7-F1
#
_entry.id   AF-A0A7I8EXH7-F1
#
_cell.length_a   1.000
_cell.length_b   1.000
_cell.length_c   1.000
_cell.angle_alpha   90.00
_cell.angle_beta   90.00
_cell.angle_gamma   90.00
#
_symmetry.space_group_name_H-M   'P 1'
#
loop_
_entity.id
_entity.type
_entity.pdbx_description
1 polymer ?
#
loop_
_entity_poly.entity_id
_entity_poly.type
_entity_poly.pdbx_seq_one_letter_code
_entity_poly.pdbx_strand_id
1 'polypeptide(L)'
;MAHIFVGVIVPGSTAFENVEDTVKRQLEPFGDDWKVEPYKVYLDKEEISNIAKDHNISQKELEKWYGRPLALDERGSYYSSTYNSQAKWDYWCIGGSWDGVASKMSRHNNDYRADIELGHCSLKGNMIRIAQVETIPQFFALVTPDIHWYEIGSEGVKLECGEQDRSEWEIKTQQIIETHRNDILVGIDCHS
;
A
#
# COMPACT_ATOMS: atom_id res chain seq x y z
N MET A 1 4.52 4.96 11.43
CA MET A 1 4.53 4.78 9.97
C MET A 1 5.87 4.21 9.58
N ALA A 2 5.86 3.28 8.65
CA ALA A 2 6.99 2.46 8.27
C ALA A 2 7.15 2.43 6.75
N HIS A 3 8.40 2.28 6.32
CA HIS A 3 8.75 2.10 4.92
C HIS A 3 8.66 0.62 4.57
N ILE A 4 7.89 0.29 3.54
CA ILE A 4 7.71 -1.09 3.06
C ILE A 4 8.16 -1.21 1.61
N PHE A 5 8.77 -2.35 1.29
CA PHE A 5 9.14 -2.66 -0.08
C PHE A 5 7.95 -3.25 -0.83
N VAL A 6 7.54 -2.58 -1.90
CA VAL A 6 6.44 -3.02 -2.75
C VAL A 6 6.97 -3.30 -4.15
N GLY A 7 6.54 -4.42 -4.74
CA GLY A 7 6.76 -4.68 -6.15
C GLY A 7 5.58 -4.18 -6.98
N VAL A 8 5.82 -3.54 -8.11
CA VAL A 8 4.77 -3.16 -9.08
C VAL A 8 5.09 -3.80 -10.42
N ILE A 9 4.17 -4.62 -10.90
CA ILE A 9 4.29 -5.30 -12.20
C ILE A 9 3.65 -4.42 -13.27
N VAL A 10 4.49 -3.96 -14.19
CA VAL A 10 4.13 -3.10 -15.32
C VAL A 10 4.14 -3.95 -16.60
N PRO A 11 3.11 -3.86 -17.48
CA PRO A 11 3.06 -4.62 -18.72
C PRO A 11 4.34 -4.51 -19.53
N GLY A 12 4.84 -5.64 -20.05
CA GLY A 12 6.13 -5.70 -20.73
C GLY A 12 6.20 -4.88 -22.03
N SER A 13 5.07 -4.52 -22.60
CA SER A 13 4.94 -3.64 -23.77
C SER A 13 5.06 -2.15 -23.45
N THR A 14 5.12 -1.77 -22.18
CA THR A 14 5.22 -0.37 -21.75
C THR A 14 6.59 0.20 -22.16
N ALA A 15 6.58 1.30 -22.92
CA ALA A 15 7.79 2.04 -23.27
C ALA A 15 8.45 2.62 -22.01
N PHE A 16 9.78 2.72 -22.00
CA PHE A 16 10.55 3.09 -20.81
C PHE A 16 10.09 4.43 -20.20
N GLU A 17 9.88 5.42 -21.05
CA GLU A 17 9.39 6.75 -20.70
C GLU A 17 8.00 6.77 -20.05
N ASN A 18 7.22 5.69 -20.18
CA ASN A 18 5.86 5.56 -19.64
C ASN A 18 5.79 4.63 -18.42
N VAL A 19 6.91 4.04 -17.98
CA VAL A 19 6.91 3.09 -16.85
C VAL A 19 6.50 3.77 -15.56
N GLU A 20 7.09 4.93 -15.24
CA GLU A 20 6.77 5.68 -14.02
C GLU A 20 5.30 6.14 -13.98
N ASP A 21 4.78 6.68 -15.09
CA ASP A 21 3.37 7.03 -15.21
C ASP A 21 2.43 5.81 -15.07
N THR A 22 2.89 4.62 -15.47
CA THR A 22 2.14 3.38 -15.30
C THR A 22 2.13 2.92 -13.86
N VAL A 23 3.29 2.94 -13.18
CA VAL A 23 3.41 2.68 -11.74
C VAL A 23 2.50 3.62 -10.95
N LYS A 24 2.55 4.92 -11.23
CA LYS A 24 1.71 5.93 -10.58
C LYS A 24 0.22 5.60 -10.70
N ARG A 25 -0.27 5.29 -11.91
CA ARG A 25 -1.68 4.93 -12.15
C ARG A 25 -2.10 3.64 -11.45
N GLN A 26 -1.20 2.65 -11.34
CA GLN A 26 -1.49 1.40 -10.64
C GLN A 26 -1.55 1.59 -9.11
N LEU A 27 -0.79 2.54 -8.57
CA LEU A 27 -0.78 2.82 -7.14
C LEU A 27 -1.87 3.78 -6.70
N GLU A 28 -2.33 4.67 -7.59
CA GLU A 28 -3.29 5.75 -7.31
C GLU A 28 -4.49 5.31 -6.45
N PRO A 29 -5.18 4.17 -6.72
CA PRO A 29 -6.33 3.75 -5.92
C PRO A 29 -5.99 3.32 -4.48
N PHE A 30 -4.72 3.17 -4.15
CA PHE A 30 -4.21 2.80 -2.83
C PHE A 30 -3.55 3.98 -2.09
N GLY A 31 -3.58 5.19 -2.64
CA GLY A 31 -3.15 6.40 -1.93
C GLY A 31 -4.19 6.89 -0.92
N ASP A 32 -3.76 7.48 0.19
CA ASP A 32 -4.65 8.10 1.17
C ASP A 32 -5.35 9.37 0.65
N ASP A 33 -4.74 10.03 -0.33
CA ASP A 33 -5.23 11.21 -1.04
C ASP A 33 -6.20 10.88 -2.18
N TRP A 34 -6.39 9.59 -2.49
CA TRP A 34 -7.33 9.14 -3.51
C TRP A 34 -8.76 9.50 -3.14
N LYS A 35 -9.38 10.34 -3.97
CA LYS A 35 -10.73 10.84 -3.72
C LYS A 35 -11.75 9.75 -3.99
N VAL A 36 -12.47 9.36 -2.93
CA VAL A 36 -13.61 8.46 -3.01
C VAL A 36 -14.91 9.21 -2.75
N GLU A 37 -16.00 8.73 -3.36
CA GLU A 37 -17.34 9.23 -3.05
C GLU A 37 -17.66 9.00 -1.55
N PRO A 38 -18.36 9.94 -0.90
CA PRO A 38 -18.73 9.78 0.50
C PRO A 38 -19.50 8.47 0.75
N TYR A 39 -19.10 7.72 1.76
CA TYR A 39 -19.76 6.47 2.15
C TYR A 39 -20.03 6.42 3.65
N LYS A 40 -21.01 5.58 4.03
CA LYS A 40 -21.41 5.40 5.43
C LYS A 40 -20.50 4.40 6.11
N VAL A 41 -19.86 4.82 7.21
CA VAL A 41 -19.15 3.93 8.14
C VAL A 41 -20.04 3.72 9.35
N TYR A 42 -20.56 2.51 9.51
CA TYR A 42 -21.44 2.13 10.61
C TYR A 42 -20.61 1.83 11.86
N LEU A 43 -21.07 2.35 13.00
CA LEU A 43 -20.39 2.20 14.27
C LEU A 43 -21.00 1.04 15.05
N ASP A 44 -20.15 0.24 15.68
CA ASP A 44 -20.60 -0.77 16.64
C ASP A 44 -20.89 -0.15 18.03
N LYS A 45 -21.43 -0.96 18.94
CA LYS A 45 -21.81 -0.52 20.28
C LYS A 45 -20.62 -0.07 21.13
N GLU A 46 -19.46 -0.68 20.92
CA GLU A 46 -18.24 -0.37 21.65
C GLU A 46 -17.66 0.96 21.17
N GLU A 47 -17.57 1.17 19.86
CA GLU A 47 -17.15 2.43 19.25
C GLU A 47 -18.04 3.60 19.70
N ILE A 48 -19.36 3.41 19.69
CA ILE A 48 -20.31 4.41 20.21
C ILE A 48 -20.02 4.69 21.69
N SER A 49 -19.76 3.65 22.51
CA SER A 49 -19.45 3.85 23.92
C SER A 49 -18.11 4.56 24.13
N ASN A 50 -17.11 4.34 23.29
CA ASN A 50 -15.80 4.97 23.40
C ASN A 50 -15.89 6.45 23.03
N ILE A 51 -16.58 6.78 21.93
CA ILE A 51 -16.87 8.17 21.53
C ILE A 51 -17.64 8.89 22.66
N ALA A 52 -18.60 8.22 23.30
CA ALA A 52 -19.35 8.79 24.43
C ALA A 52 -18.43 9.19 25.60
N LYS A 53 -17.51 8.30 25.96
CA LYS A 53 -16.56 8.49 27.06
C LYS A 53 -15.56 9.60 26.74
N ASP A 54 -14.95 9.57 25.56
CA ASP A 54 -13.88 10.50 25.17
C ASP A 54 -14.37 11.95 25.10
N HIS A 55 -15.63 12.14 24.70
CA HIS A 55 -16.26 13.46 24.65
C HIS A 55 -17.05 13.82 25.90
N ASN A 56 -17.08 12.95 26.92
CA ASN A 56 -17.87 13.09 28.15
C ASN A 56 -19.34 13.45 27.87
N ILE A 57 -19.92 12.80 26.86
CA ILE A 57 -21.32 12.97 26.44
C ILE A 57 -22.10 11.70 26.75
N SER A 58 -23.35 11.84 27.18
CA SER A 58 -24.22 10.69 27.35
C SER A 58 -24.57 10.05 25.99
N GLN A 59 -24.90 8.76 26.00
CA GLN A 59 -25.32 8.05 24.77
C GLN A 59 -26.50 8.73 24.06
N LYS A 60 -27.39 9.37 24.83
CA LYS A 60 -28.55 10.13 24.31
C LYS A 60 -28.15 11.50 23.71
N GLU A 61 -27.02 12.07 24.11
CA GLU A 61 -26.46 13.29 23.53
C GLU A 61 -25.63 13.01 22.27
N LEU A 62 -25.11 11.79 22.15
CA LEU A 62 -24.42 11.29 20.96
C LEU A 62 -25.32 11.29 19.72
N GLU A 63 -26.61 11.00 19.91
CA GLU A 63 -27.65 11.14 18.87
C GLU A 63 -27.80 12.59 18.35
N LYS A 64 -27.22 13.58 19.05
CA LYS A 64 -27.29 15.01 18.74
C LYS A 64 -25.92 15.63 18.48
N TRP A 65 -24.86 14.85 18.27
CA TRP A 65 -23.51 15.37 18.18
C TRP A 65 -23.22 16.02 16.81
N TYR A 66 -22.92 17.32 16.82
CA TYR A 66 -22.79 18.20 15.63
C TYR A 66 -21.34 18.43 15.15
N GLY A 67 -20.36 17.57 15.51
CA GLY A 67 -18.93 17.76 15.19
C GLY A 67 -18.41 16.95 13.99
N ARG A 68 -18.99 15.77 13.76
CA ARG A 68 -19.06 15.03 12.50
C ARG A 68 -20.54 14.66 12.38
N PRO A 69 -21.20 14.71 11.22
CA PRO A 69 -22.62 14.36 11.13
C PRO A 69 -22.78 12.86 11.38
N LEU A 70 -22.84 12.51 12.66
CA LEU A 70 -23.21 11.21 13.16
C LEU A 70 -24.70 11.12 12.89
N ALA A 71 -25.04 10.28 11.95
CA ALA A 71 -26.39 10.12 11.46
C ALA A 71 -26.91 8.74 11.86
N LEU A 72 -28.22 8.61 11.93
CA LEU A 72 -28.91 7.39 12.30
C LEU A 72 -29.80 6.97 11.13
N ASP A 73 -29.66 5.74 10.67
CA ASP A 73 -30.62 5.12 9.75
C ASP A 73 -31.08 3.74 10.28
N GLU A 74 -31.77 2.98 9.45
CA GLU A 74 -32.29 1.64 9.76
C GLU A 74 -31.21 0.60 10.14
N ARG A 75 -29.95 0.83 9.78
CA ARG A 75 -28.81 -0.04 10.12
C ARG A 75 -28.07 0.41 11.39
N GLY A 76 -28.39 1.59 11.92
CA GLY A 76 -27.80 2.15 13.14
C GLY A 76 -27.03 3.45 12.93
N SER A 77 -26.21 3.80 13.92
CA SER A 77 -25.41 5.02 13.88
C SER A 77 -24.25 4.89 12.89
N TYR A 78 -24.03 5.92 12.09
CA TYR A 78 -22.94 5.98 11.13
C TYR A 78 -22.36 7.39 11.02
N TYR A 79 -21.17 7.50 10.46
CA TYR A 79 -20.64 8.77 9.97
C TYR A 79 -20.35 8.68 8.47
N SER A 80 -20.40 9.82 7.77
CA SER A 80 -19.98 9.90 6.38
C SER A 80 -18.46 10.06 6.33
N SER A 81 -17.79 9.17 5.59
CA SER A 81 -16.35 9.23 5.36
C SER A 81 -16.07 9.48 3.88
N THR A 82 -15.01 10.23 3.59
CA THR A 82 -14.39 10.35 2.26
C THR A 82 -12.96 9.78 2.26
N TYR A 83 -12.59 9.06 3.32
CA TYR A 83 -11.28 8.44 3.44
C TYR A 83 -11.21 7.22 2.53
N ASN A 84 -10.09 7.03 1.81
CA ASN A 84 -9.92 5.85 0.99
C ASN A 84 -9.74 4.60 1.88
N SER A 85 -10.77 3.76 1.97
CA SER A 85 -10.70 2.51 2.73
C SER A 85 -9.68 1.50 2.16
N GLN A 86 -9.20 1.73 0.94
CA GLN A 86 -8.13 0.94 0.32
C GLN A 86 -6.75 1.58 0.44
N ALA A 87 -6.62 2.71 1.15
CA ALA A 87 -5.33 3.37 1.34
C ALA A 87 -4.30 2.42 1.97
N LYS A 88 -3.12 2.36 1.36
CA LYS A 88 -1.95 1.58 1.76
C LYS A 88 -0.71 2.46 1.94
N TRP A 89 -0.75 3.70 1.47
CA TRP A 89 0.37 4.64 1.56
C TRP A 89 -0.12 6.09 1.56
N ASP A 90 0.68 6.98 2.15
CA ASP A 90 0.54 8.46 2.06
C ASP A 90 1.66 9.09 1.20
N TYR A 91 2.73 8.34 0.95
CA TYR A 91 3.83 8.69 0.07
C TYR A 91 4.49 7.44 -0.53
N TRP A 92 5.02 7.56 -1.75
CA TRP A 92 5.86 6.52 -2.34
C TRP A 92 6.94 7.11 -3.25
N CYS A 93 8.01 6.35 -3.49
CA CYS A 93 8.98 6.63 -4.55
C CYS A 93 9.58 5.33 -5.12
N ILE A 94 10.12 5.40 -6.33
CA ILE A 94 10.79 4.26 -6.98
C ILE A 94 12.13 4.00 -6.28
N GLY A 95 12.41 2.79 -5.81
CA GLY A 95 13.64 2.48 -5.07
C GLY A 95 13.61 2.97 -3.62
N GLY A 96 13.89 4.26 -3.38
CA GLY A 96 13.89 4.86 -2.04
C GLY A 96 14.82 4.12 -1.07
N SER A 97 14.30 3.73 0.10
CA SER A 97 15.03 2.90 1.08
C SER A 97 15.40 1.50 0.56
N TRP A 98 14.86 1.11 -0.60
CA TRP A 98 15.03 -0.17 -1.27
C TRP A 98 15.73 -0.05 -2.64
N ASP A 99 16.45 1.05 -2.87
CA ASP A 99 17.21 1.29 -4.10
C ASP A 99 18.10 0.08 -4.48
N GLY A 100 18.02 -0.35 -5.73
CA GLY A 100 18.77 -1.47 -6.29
C GLY A 100 18.23 -2.86 -5.95
N VAL A 101 17.30 -3.00 -5.00
CA VAL A 101 16.85 -4.33 -4.53
C VAL A 101 16.15 -5.12 -5.64
N ALA A 102 15.25 -4.49 -6.41
CA ALA A 102 14.54 -5.15 -7.51
C ALA A 102 15.49 -5.61 -8.63
N SER A 103 16.52 -4.83 -8.94
CA SER A 103 17.47 -5.09 -10.04
C SER A 103 18.72 -5.86 -9.61
N LYS A 104 18.85 -6.18 -8.31
CA LYS A 104 20.08 -6.67 -7.68
C LYS A 104 21.31 -5.76 -7.90
N MET A 105 21.11 -4.47 -8.19
CA MET A 105 22.22 -3.52 -8.23
C MET A 105 22.68 -3.28 -6.78
N SER A 106 23.98 -3.44 -6.52
CA SER A 106 24.56 -3.18 -5.19
C SER A 106 24.15 -1.78 -4.73
N ARG A 107 23.53 -1.68 -3.55
CA ARG A 107 23.27 -0.39 -2.89
C ARG A 107 24.58 0.38 -2.83
N HIS A 108 24.62 1.55 -3.46
CA HIS A 108 25.87 2.31 -3.52
C HIS A 108 26.22 3.03 -2.21
N ASN A 109 25.36 3.00 -1.18
CA ASN A 109 25.66 3.60 0.12
C ASN A 109 25.07 2.80 1.29
N ASN A 110 25.92 2.46 2.26
CA ASN A 110 25.55 1.93 3.58
C ASN A 110 25.29 3.05 4.60
N ASP A 111 25.40 4.32 4.19
CA ASP A 111 25.11 5.45 5.07
C ASP A 111 23.59 5.66 5.10
N TYR A 112 22.96 5.07 6.11
CA TYR A 112 21.60 5.36 6.57
C TYR A 112 21.49 6.84 7.03
N ARG A 113 21.63 7.79 6.10
CA ARG A 113 21.24 9.17 6.34
C ARG A 113 19.76 9.30 6.00
N ALA A 114 19.02 9.98 6.87
CA ALA A 114 17.58 10.20 6.76
C ALA A 114 17.16 10.99 5.50
N ASP A 115 18.13 11.56 4.78
CA ASP A 115 17.91 12.24 3.52
C ASP A 115 18.10 11.21 2.40
N ILE A 116 17.00 10.60 1.93
CA ILE A 116 17.00 9.80 0.70
C ILE A 116 17.44 10.74 -0.42
N GLU A 117 18.72 10.69 -0.79
CA GLU A 117 19.24 11.48 -1.89
C GLU A 117 18.44 11.15 -3.16
N LEU A 118 18.07 12.17 -3.94
CA LEU A 118 17.31 12.03 -5.19
C LEU A 118 17.90 10.98 -6.16
N GLY A 119 19.19 10.66 -6.02
CA GLY A 119 19.86 9.60 -6.78
C GLY A 119 19.35 8.18 -6.52
N HIS A 120 18.70 7.93 -5.38
CA HIS A 120 18.11 6.63 -5.02
C HIS A 120 16.69 6.44 -5.54
N CYS A 121 16.12 7.48 -6.16
CA CYS A 121 14.78 7.49 -6.73
C CYS A 121 14.81 7.42 -8.26
N SER A 122 15.18 6.26 -8.83
CA SER A 122 15.29 6.13 -10.29
C SER A 122 14.82 4.79 -10.85
N LEU A 123 14.20 4.82 -12.04
CA LEU A 123 13.79 3.61 -12.77
C LEU A 123 14.98 2.70 -13.11
N LYS A 124 16.09 3.27 -13.59
CA LYS A 124 17.23 2.50 -14.13
C LYS A 124 17.81 1.53 -13.10
N GLY A 125 17.79 1.89 -11.81
CA GLY A 125 18.27 1.07 -10.70
C GLY A 125 17.20 0.18 -10.07
N ASN A 126 15.91 0.40 -10.36
CA ASN A 126 14.81 -0.20 -9.59
C ASN A 126 13.77 -0.90 -10.44
N MET A 127 14.08 -1.17 -11.71
CA MET A 127 13.26 -2.02 -12.56
C MET A 127 14.06 -3.17 -13.15
N ILE A 128 13.39 -4.28 -13.42
CA ILE A 128 13.96 -5.45 -14.08
C ILE A 128 12.88 -6.16 -14.90
N ARG A 129 13.25 -6.80 -16.02
CA ARG A 129 12.33 -7.72 -16.70
C ARG A 129 12.15 -8.95 -15.83
N ILE A 130 10.91 -9.38 -15.61
CA ILE A 130 10.64 -10.51 -14.71
C ILE A 130 11.36 -11.78 -15.19
N ALA A 131 11.43 -12.03 -16.50
CA ALA A 131 12.19 -13.13 -17.07
C ALA A 131 13.69 -13.14 -16.71
N GLN A 132 14.26 -12.02 -16.26
CA GLN A 132 15.66 -11.88 -15.84
C GLN A 132 15.85 -12.01 -14.32
N VAL A 133 14.76 -12.14 -13.55
CA VAL A 133 14.82 -12.32 -12.10
C VAL A 133 15.26 -13.74 -11.76
N GLU A 134 16.50 -13.90 -11.31
CA GLU A 134 17.01 -15.22 -10.86
C GLU A 134 16.49 -15.60 -9.47
N THR A 135 16.23 -14.60 -8.63
CA THR A 135 15.76 -14.77 -7.25
C THR A 135 14.77 -13.65 -6.98
N ILE A 136 13.55 -14.02 -6.63
CA ILE A 136 12.48 -13.06 -6.36
C ILE A 136 12.84 -12.28 -5.08
N PRO A 137 12.91 -10.94 -5.12
CA PRO A 137 13.11 -10.14 -3.91
C PRO A 137 11.99 -10.39 -2.90
N GLN A 138 12.29 -10.23 -1.61
CA GLN A 138 11.25 -10.28 -0.57
C GLN A 138 10.49 -8.95 -0.52
N PHE A 139 9.27 -8.93 -1.06
CA PHE A 139 8.36 -7.79 -0.95
C PHE A 139 7.43 -7.95 0.25
N PHE A 140 6.88 -6.85 0.76
CA PHE A 140 5.74 -6.86 1.67
C PHE A 140 4.40 -6.86 0.92
N ALA A 141 4.40 -6.29 -0.29
CA ALA A 141 3.24 -6.27 -1.17
C ALA A 141 3.65 -6.29 -2.66
N LEU A 142 2.71 -6.65 -3.52
CA LEU A 142 2.85 -6.74 -4.96
C LEU A 142 1.60 -6.20 -5.63
N VAL A 143 1.76 -5.30 -6.61
CA VAL A 143 0.67 -4.73 -7.41
C VAL A 143 0.76 -5.25 -8.84
N THR A 144 -0.34 -5.80 -9.36
CA THR A 144 -0.42 -6.38 -10.71
C THR A 144 -0.96 -5.41 -11.77
N PRO A 145 -0.80 -5.70 -13.08
CA PRO A 145 -1.32 -4.88 -14.18
C PRO A 145 -2.82 -4.55 -14.14
N ASP A 146 -3.62 -5.45 -13.56
CA ASP A 146 -5.06 -5.30 -13.35
C ASP A 146 -5.42 -4.52 -12.07
N ILE A 147 -4.43 -3.87 -11.44
CA ILE A 147 -4.60 -2.99 -10.28
C ILE A 147 -5.10 -3.78 -9.06
N HIS A 148 -4.54 -4.97 -8.85
CA HIS A 148 -4.78 -5.75 -7.63
C HIS A 148 -3.60 -5.63 -6.67
N TRP A 149 -3.88 -5.33 -5.40
CA TRP A 149 -2.89 -5.26 -4.33
C TRP A 149 -2.85 -6.58 -3.55
N TYR A 150 -1.74 -7.29 -3.66
CA TYR A 150 -1.46 -8.48 -2.87
C TYR A 150 -0.48 -8.12 -1.76
N GLU A 151 -0.72 -8.53 -0.52
CA GLU A 151 0.18 -8.29 0.61
C GLU A 151 0.37 -9.54 1.47
N ILE A 152 1.44 -9.53 2.27
CA ILE A 152 1.67 -10.56 3.29
C ILE A 152 0.64 -10.45 4.42
N GLY A 153 0.03 -11.58 4.78
CA GLY A 153 -1.04 -11.66 5.77
C GLY A 153 -2.41 -11.22 5.24
N SER A 154 -3.41 -11.18 6.12
CA SER A 154 -4.81 -10.90 5.80
C SER A 154 -5.34 -9.55 6.32
N GLU A 155 -4.56 -8.84 7.13
CA GLU A 155 -5.00 -7.66 7.90
C GLU A 155 -4.04 -6.47 7.74
N GLY A 156 -3.77 -6.06 6.50
CA GLY A 156 -2.83 -4.98 6.23
C GLY A 156 -1.37 -5.40 6.38
N VAL A 157 -0.47 -4.54 5.91
CA VAL A 157 0.97 -4.80 5.95
C VAL A 157 1.45 -4.76 7.40
N LYS A 158 1.67 -5.94 7.99
CA LYS A 158 2.32 -6.08 9.30
C LYS A 158 3.81 -6.32 9.09
N LEU A 159 4.64 -5.46 9.66
CA LEU A 159 6.10 -5.65 9.66
C LEU A 159 6.50 -6.96 10.37
N GLU A 160 5.72 -7.33 11.39
CA GLU A 160 5.83 -8.58 12.10
C GLU A 160 4.78 -9.57 11.58
N CYS A 161 5.26 -10.54 10.79
CA CYS A 161 4.46 -11.63 10.23
C CYS A 161 5.03 -12.97 10.70
N GLY A 162 4.14 -13.94 10.90
CA GLY A 162 4.53 -15.28 11.29
C GLY A 162 5.30 -16.00 10.18
N GLU A 163 6.05 -17.04 10.54
CA GLU A 163 6.78 -17.88 9.57
C GLU A 163 5.84 -18.52 8.54
N GLN A 164 4.62 -18.89 8.96
CA GLN A 164 3.59 -19.39 8.08
C GLN A 164 3.15 -18.34 7.04
N ASP A 165 2.84 -17.11 7.47
CA ASP A 165 2.44 -16.02 6.56
C ASP A 165 3.53 -15.74 5.52
N ARG A 166 4.80 -15.77 5.93
CA ARG A 166 5.96 -15.59 5.04
C ARG A 166 6.06 -16.69 4.00
N SER A 167 5.86 -17.94 4.41
CA SER A 167 5.93 -19.10 3.52
C SER A 167 4.78 -19.09 2.50
N GLU A 168 3.56 -18.79 2.95
CA GLU A 168 2.39 -18.65 2.08
C GLU A 168 2.57 -17.47 1.10
N TRP A 169 3.13 -16.36 1.59
CA TRP A 169 3.42 -15.19 0.78
C TRP A 169 4.49 -15.45 -0.30
N GLU A 170 5.55 -16.18 0.03
CA GLU A 170 6.60 -16.56 -0.94
C GLU A 170 6.03 -17.40 -2.08
N ILE A 171 5.21 -18.42 -1.75
CA ILE A 171 4.53 -19.26 -2.74
C ILE A 171 3.62 -18.43 -3.63
N LYS A 172 2.80 -17.56 -3.03
CA LYS A 172 1.86 -16.70 -3.77
C LYS A 172 2.58 -15.70 -4.68
N THR A 173 3.64 -15.08 -4.19
CA THR A 173 4.48 -14.17 -4.97
C THR A 173 5.09 -14.89 -6.16
N GLN A 174 5.62 -16.10 -5.96
CA GLN A 174 6.19 -16.90 -7.04
C GLN A 174 5.15 -17.23 -8.12
N GLN A 175 3.92 -17.59 -7.72
CA GLN A 175 2.83 -17.85 -8.66
C GLN A 175 2.48 -16.60 -9.49
N ILE A 176 2.35 -15.43 -8.86
CA ILE A 176 2.05 -14.18 -9.55
C ILE A 176 3.18 -13.84 -10.52
N ILE A 177 4.43 -13.86 -10.05
CA ILE A 177 5.62 -13.56 -10.87
C ILE A 177 5.72 -14.46 -12.09
N GLU A 178 5.43 -15.76 -11.97
CA GLU A 178 5.45 -16.69 -13.11
C GLU A 178 4.39 -16.35 -14.17
N THR A 179 3.18 -15.93 -13.76
CA THR A 179 2.15 -15.49 -14.71
C THR A 179 2.50 -14.21 -15.47
N HIS A 180 3.40 -13.41 -14.91
CA HIS A 180 3.84 -12.12 -15.44
C HIS A 180 5.27 -12.15 -16.00
N ARG A 181 5.76 -13.32 -16.44
CA ARG A 181 7.17 -13.52 -16.82
C ARG A 181 7.71 -12.53 -17.88
N ASN A 182 6.84 -12.03 -18.77
CA ASN A 182 7.23 -11.09 -19.84
C ASN A 182 7.13 -9.61 -19.43
N ASP A 183 6.61 -9.34 -18.24
CA ASP A 183 6.39 -7.99 -17.73
C ASP A 183 7.65 -7.41 -17.05
N ILE A 184 7.53 -6.18 -16.59
CA ILE A 184 8.57 -5.44 -15.89
C ILE A 184 8.18 -5.40 -14.41
N LEU A 185 9.11 -5.75 -13.53
CA LEU A 185 8.98 -5.56 -12.09
C LEU A 185 9.70 -4.27 -11.70
N VAL A 186 8.98 -3.37 -11.04
CA VAL A 186 9.51 -2.13 -10.47
C VAL A 186 9.46 -2.23 -8.94
N GLY A 187 10.59 -2.02 -8.27
CA GLY A 187 10.65 -1.92 -6.82
C GLY A 187 10.40 -0.49 -6.35
N ILE A 188 9.48 -0.33 -5.40
CA ILE A 188 9.14 0.98 -4.82
C ILE A 188 9.24 0.93 -3.29
N ASP A 189 9.47 2.09 -2.71
CA ASP A 189 9.36 2.36 -1.28
C ASP A 189 8.03 3.07 -1.02
N CYS A 190 7.15 2.45 -0.23
CA CYS A 190 5.89 3.05 0.22
C CYS A 190 5.98 3.37 1.71
N HIS A 191 5.57 4.58 2.08
CA HIS A 191 5.37 4.97 3.48
C HIS A 191 3.94 4.60 3.89
N SER A 192 3.80 3.76 4.91
CA SER A 192 2.56 3.16 5.40
C SER A 192 2.35 3.32 6.90
#